data_AF-A0A935N500-F1
#
_entry.id   AF-A0A935N500-F1
#
_cell.length_a   1.000
_cell.length_b   1.000
_cell.length_c   1.000
_cell.angle_alpha   90.00
_cell.angle_beta   90.00
_cell.angle_gamma   90.00
#
_symmetry.space_group_name_H-M   'P 1'
#
loop_
_entity.id
_entity.type
_entity.pdbx_description
1 polymer ?
#
loop_
_entity_poly.entity_id
_entity_poly.type
_entity_poly.pdbx_seq_one_letter_code
_entity_poly.pdbx_strand_id
1 'polypeptide(L)'
;MTFFAKPILLTSILAALAGTSAVAQTAAPAAPAAAPASTLSYNVGVVTDYRYRGISQSRLQPAVQGGVDFAHSSGAYVGAWASTIKWVKDAGGDSDVELDFYGGYKGSAGAVSYDVGVLTYVYPSNALSTSANTTEIYAAGTVGPATLKYSHSLTNTFGFANSKNSGYLDLSATFDLGNGFSLVPHIGHQRIAGSGNGIYSYTDYSVTVAKDFGNGLAVTAAVVGTDADKGSYYTPAGKFTGKAGVVVGLKYSF
;
A
#
# COMPACT_ATOMS: atom_id res chain seq x y z
N MET A 1 3.23 -49.35 -8.72
CA MET A 1 2.92 -48.39 -7.65
C MET A 1 3.15 -47.00 -8.22
N THR A 2 2.13 -46.43 -8.85
CA THR A 2 2.20 -45.16 -9.58
C THR A 2 1.95 -44.04 -8.59
N PHE A 3 2.98 -43.27 -8.26
CA PHE A 3 2.84 -42.05 -7.47
C PHE A 3 2.23 -40.96 -8.36
N PHE A 4 0.92 -40.75 -8.25
CA PHE A 4 0.31 -39.52 -8.73
C PHE A 4 0.74 -38.38 -7.79
N ALA A 5 1.61 -37.49 -8.28
CA ALA A 5 1.84 -36.21 -7.63
C ALA A 5 0.52 -35.43 -7.60
N LYS A 6 0.00 -35.17 -6.39
CA LYS A 6 -1.13 -34.26 -6.22
C LYS A 6 -0.71 -32.87 -6.69
N PRO A 7 -1.49 -32.18 -7.53
CA PRO A 7 -1.23 -30.79 -7.84
C PRO A 7 -1.45 -29.99 -6.55
N ILE A 8 -0.38 -29.48 -5.98
CA ILE A 8 -0.46 -28.51 -4.88
C ILE A 8 -0.97 -27.22 -5.53
N LEU A 9 -2.25 -26.90 -5.34
CA LEU A 9 -2.76 -25.57 -5.63
C LEU A 9 -2.02 -24.60 -4.70
N LEU A 10 -1.03 -23.88 -5.24
CA LEU A 10 -0.45 -22.72 -4.58
C LEU A 10 -1.52 -21.62 -4.56
N THR A 11 -2.21 -21.48 -3.44
CA THR A 11 -3.05 -20.31 -3.17
C THR A 11 -2.12 -19.12 -3.00
N SER A 12 -2.11 -18.22 -3.97
CA SER A 12 -1.26 -17.04 -4.04
C SER A 12 -1.75 -15.95 -3.07
N ILE A 13 -1.09 -15.86 -1.93
CA ILE A 13 -1.41 -14.91 -0.85
C ILE A 13 -0.39 -13.77 -0.92
N LEU A 14 -0.80 -12.57 -1.33
CA LEU A 14 0.03 -11.39 -1.13
C LEU A 14 -0.80 -10.11 -1.08
N ALA A 15 -0.84 -9.49 0.10
CA ALA A 15 -1.25 -8.09 0.27
C ALA A 15 -0.44 -7.46 1.41
N ALA A 16 -0.21 -6.17 1.25
CA ALA A 16 0.55 -5.19 2.03
C ALA A 16 0.88 -5.46 3.51
N LEU A 17 2.15 -5.18 3.86
CA LEU A 17 2.56 -4.46 5.06
C LEU A 17 3.69 -3.47 4.68
N ALA A 18 3.49 -2.20 5.05
CA ALA A 18 4.38 -1.03 4.88
C ALA A 18 4.63 -0.58 3.43
N GLY A 19 3.92 0.50 3.03
CA GLY A 19 4.03 1.11 1.70
C GLY A 19 2.93 0.61 0.75
N THR A 20 2.21 1.53 0.13
CA THR A 20 1.15 1.25 -0.86
C THR A 20 1.70 0.77 -2.20
N SER A 21 2.46 -0.33 -2.19
CA SER A 21 2.86 -1.08 -3.35
C SER A 21 2.21 -2.46 -3.22
N ALA A 22 1.10 -2.65 -3.93
CA ALA A 22 0.57 -3.98 -4.18
C ALA A 22 1.69 -4.76 -4.87
N VAL A 23 2.36 -5.64 -4.14
CA VAL A 23 3.44 -6.47 -4.68
C VAL A 23 2.84 -7.33 -5.79
N ALA A 24 3.24 -7.01 -7.01
CA ALA A 24 2.86 -7.73 -8.21
C ALA A 24 3.30 -9.20 -8.06
N GLN A 25 2.37 -10.13 -8.24
CA GLN A 25 2.71 -11.54 -8.40
C GLN A 25 3.49 -11.68 -9.72
N THR A 26 4.78 -11.99 -9.66
CA THR A 26 5.50 -12.50 -10.82
C THR A 26 4.98 -13.92 -11.10
N ALA A 27 4.00 -14.03 -12.00
CA ALA A 27 3.63 -15.31 -12.56
C ALA A 27 4.76 -15.79 -13.48
N ALA A 28 5.41 -16.91 -13.13
CA ALA A 28 6.22 -17.66 -14.08
C ALA A 28 5.31 -18.16 -15.23
N PRO A 29 5.83 -18.33 -16.47
CA PRO A 29 5.02 -18.82 -17.57
C PRO A 29 4.64 -20.28 -17.32
N ALA A 30 3.37 -20.53 -16.99
CA ALA A 30 2.78 -21.85 -16.93
C ALA A 30 1.78 -22.01 -18.08
N ALA A 31 1.84 -23.18 -18.72
CA ALA A 31 0.94 -23.69 -19.77
C ALA A 31 -0.55 -23.42 -19.44
N PRO A 32 -1.47 -23.36 -20.43
CA PRO A 32 -2.78 -22.71 -20.29
C PRO A 32 -3.53 -23.20 -19.06
N ALA A 33 -3.51 -22.36 -18.03
CA ALA A 33 -4.26 -22.56 -16.80
C ALA A 33 -5.75 -22.38 -17.12
N ALA A 34 -6.60 -23.19 -16.47
CA ALA A 34 -8.04 -22.91 -16.40
C ALA A 34 -8.26 -21.42 -16.09
N ALA A 35 -9.29 -20.81 -16.68
CA ALA A 35 -9.61 -19.41 -16.42
C ALA A 35 -9.55 -19.16 -14.90
N PRO A 36 -8.79 -18.15 -14.44
CA PRO A 36 -8.57 -17.96 -13.01
C PRO A 36 -9.93 -17.84 -12.32
N ALA A 37 -10.18 -18.66 -11.30
CA ALA A 37 -11.42 -18.58 -10.55
C ALA A 37 -11.51 -17.20 -9.87
N SER A 38 -12.72 -16.65 -9.76
CA SER A 38 -12.93 -15.50 -8.91
C SER A 38 -12.63 -15.86 -7.46
N THR A 39 -11.93 -14.98 -6.75
CA THR A 39 -11.46 -15.23 -5.38
C THR A 39 -11.97 -14.15 -4.44
N LEU A 40 -12.32 -14.57 -3.23
CA LEU A 40 -12.59 -13.70 -2.09
C LEU A 40 -11.52 -14.00 -1.05
N SER A 41 -10.84 -12.96 -0.56
CA SER A 41 -9.72 -13.11 0.36
C SER A 41 -9.84 -12.10 1.49
N TYR A 42 -9.37 -12.50 2.67
CA TYR A 42 -9.36 -11.69 3.87
C TYR A 42 -7.97 -11.61 4.44
N ASN A 43 -7.71 -10.56 5.20
CA ASN A 43 -6.49 -10.47 5.97
C ASN A 43 -6.61 -9.63 7.23
N VAL A 44 -5.74 -9.92 8.18
CA VAL A 44 -5.54 -9.14 9.41
C VAL A 44 -4.04 -9.06 9.70
N GLY A 45 -3.60 -7.95 10.26
CA GLY A 45 -2.19 -7.76 10.60
C GLY A 45 -1.97 -6.68 11.64
N VAL A 46 -0.74 -6.63 12.12
CA VAL A 46 -0.24 -5.58 13.00
C VAL A 46 1.10 -5.08 12.49
N VAL A 47 1.32 -3.77 12.59
CA VAL A 47 2.61 -3.13 12.31
C VAL A 47 3.04 -2.35 13.54
N THR A 48 4.36 -2.22 13.75
CA THR A 48 4.91 -1.38 14.83
C THR A 48 4.68 0.11 14.59
N ASP A 49 4.46 0.50 13.34
CA ASP A 49 4.19 1.87 12.90
C ASP A 49 3.54 1.84 11.51
N TYR A 50 2.27 2.26 11.40
CA TYR A 50 1.65 2.44 10.08
C TYR A 50 2.25 3.64 9.36
N ARG A 51 2.99 3.38 8.27
CA ARG A 51 3.62 4.35 7.37
C ARG A 51 2.89 4.39 6.02
N TYR A 52 2.40 5.57 5.65
CA TYR A 52 1.87 5.86 4.32
C TYR A 52 2.83 6.81 3.62
N ARG A 53 3.39 6.39 2.47
CA ARG A 53 4.42 7.14 1.73
C ARG A 53 5.52 7.65 2.68
N GLY A 54 6.03 6.77 3.55
CA GLY A 54 7.04 7.10 4.56
C GLY A 54 6.62 7.96 5.75
N ILE A 55 5.43 8.58 5.74
CA ILE A 55 4.92 9.39 6.86
C ILE A 55 4.08 8.51 7.81
N SER A 56 4.37 8.58 9.11
CA SER A 56 3.61 7.84 10.12
C SER A 56 2.19 8.36 10.28
N GLN A 57 1.23 7.46 10.09
CA GLN A 57 -0.21 7.69 10.27
C GLN A 57 -0.68 7.34 11.70
N SER A 58 0.11 6.52 12.40
CA SER A 58 -0.19 5.95 13.72
C SER A 58 0.55 6.63 14.88
N ARG A 59 1.26 7.73 14.60
CA ARG A 59 2.09 8.48 15.55
C ARG A 59 3.27 7.67 16.08
N LEU A 60 3.94 6.91 15.20
CA LEU A 60 5.09 6.07 15.52
C LEU A 60 4.75 4.98 16.56
N GLN A 61 3.51 4.48 16.52
CA GLN A 61 2.99 3.50 17.46
C GLN A 61 2.35 2.34 16.69
N PRO A 62 2.16 1.19 17.35
CA PRO A 62 1.55 0.06 16.67
C PRO A 62 0.16 0.36 16.12
N ALA A 63 -0.15 -0.25 14.98
CA ALA A 63 -1.44 -0.16 14.33
C ALA A 63 -1.94 -1.54 13.93
N VAL A 64 -3.25 -1.73 14.06
CA VAL A 64 -3.96 -2.92 13.56
C VAL A 64 -4.48 -2.62 12.16
N GLN A 65 -4.42 -3.63 11.30
CA GLN A 65 -4.77 -3.55 9.89
C GLN A 65 -5.63 -4.75 9.49
N GLY A 66 -6.52 -4.56 8.53
CA GLY A 66 -7.26 -5.67 7.94
C GLY A 66 -7.93 -5.28 6.64
N GLY A 67 -8.32 -6.28 5.85
CA GLY A 67 -8.96 -6.02 4.56
C GLY A 67 -9.70 -7.22 4.00
N VAL A 68 -10.49 -6.94 2.97
CA VAL A 68 -11.24 -7.89 2.17
C VAL A 68 -11.09 -7.53 0.70
N ASP A 69 -10.84 -8.54 -0.12
CA ASP A 69 -10.56 -8.40 -1.54
C ASP A 69 -11.39 -9.40 -2.34
N PHE A 70 -12.09 -8.91 -3.36
CA PHE A 70 -12.71 -9.74 -4.39
C PHE A 70 -12.02 -9.51 -5.73
N ALA A 71 -11.40 -10.55 -6.28
CA ALA A 71 -10.83 -10.55 -7.62
C ALA A 71 -11.67 -11.43 -8.54
N HIS A 72 -12.18 -10.84 -9.62
CA HIS A 72 -12.96 -11.54 -10.63
C HIS A 72 -12.05 -12.16 -11.71
N SER A 73 -12.48 -13.28 -12.27
CA SER A 73 -11.77 -13.99 -13.35
C SER A 73 -11.46 -13.12 -14.59
N SER A 74 -12.22 -12.04 -14.79
CA SER A 74 -12.00 -11.09 -15.88
C SER A 74 -10.80 -10.16 -15.67
N GLY A 75 -10.23 -10.08 -14.46
CA GLY A 75 -9.23 -9.08 -14.08
C GLY A 75 -9.78 -7.90 -13.30
N ALA A 76 -11.11 -7.72 -13.27
CA ALA A 76 -11.75 -6.72 -12.41
C ALA A 76 -11.61 -7.09 -10.93
N TYR A 77 -11.45 -6.11 -10.05
CA TYR A 77 -11.42 -6.34 -8.60
C TYR A 77 -12.03 -5.19 -7.83
N VAL A 78 -12.44 -5.47 -6.60
CA VAL A 78 -12.89 -4.51 -5.59
C VAL A 78 -12.41 -4.97 -4.23
N GLY A 79 -12.09 -4.02 -3.35
CA GLY A 79 -11.69 -4.34 -2.00
C GLY A 79 -11.89 -3.18 -1.04
N ALA A 80 -11.77 -3.53 0.24
CA ALA A 80 -11.79 -2.58 1.33
C ALA A 80 -10.68 -2.92 2.32
N TRP A 81 -10.06 -1.89 2.87
CA TRP A 81 -9.00 -2.01 3.88
C TRP A 81 -9.25 -1.02 5.01
N ALA A 82 -8.76 -1.35 6.21
CA ALA A 82 -8.86 -0.48 7.35
C ALA A 82 -7.61 -0.53 8.23
N SER A 83 -7.30 0.60 8.88
CA SER A 83 -6.32 0.64 9.95
C SER A 83 -6.60 1.68 11.02
N THR A 84 -6.09 1.41 12.21
CA THR A 84 -6.03 2.41 13.28
C THR A 84 -5.00 3.50 12.97
N ILE A 85 -5.41 4.74 13.11
CA ILE A 85 -4.58 5.93 12.89
C ILE A 85 -4.63 6.89 14.08
N LYS A 86 -3.77 7.90 14.07
CA LYS A 86 -3.79 9.04 15.01
C LYS A 86 -3.63 10.40 14.33
N TRP A 87 -3.18 10.41 13.07
CA TRP A 87 -2.77 11.64 12.39
C TRP A 87 -3.92 12.66 12.25
N VAL A 88 -5.16 12.21 12.06
CA VAL A 88 -6.32 13.11 11.96
C VAL A 88 -6.53 13.89 13.25
N LYS A 89 -6.46 13.21 14.41
CA LYS A 89 -6.52 13.87 15.72
C LYS A 89 -5.31 14.77 15.96
N ASP A 90 -4.15 14.37 15.47
CA ASP A 90 -2.92 15.18 15.52
C ASP A 90 -3.04 16.48 14.72
N ALA A 91 -3.83 16.46 13.65
CA ALA A 91 -4.14 17.63 12.82
C ALA A 91 -5.33 18.46 13.35
N GLY A 92 -5.89 18.13 14.53
CA GLY A 92 -7.02 18.85 15.14
C GLY A 92 -8.40 18.38 14.71
N GLY A 93 -8.49 17.23 14.05
CA GLY A 93 -9.74 16.57 13.67
C GLY A 93 -10.19 15.48 14.64
N ASP A 94 -11.13 14.65 14.22
CA ASP A 94 -11.66 13.52 15.00
C ASP A 94 -11.82 12.24 14.16
N SER A 95 -10.76 11.42 14.10
CA SER A 95 -10.85 10.07 13.55
C SER A 95 -9.73 9.18 14.09
N ASP A 96 -10.08 7.94 14.43
CA ASP A 96 -9.13 6.91 14.88
C ASP A 96 -8.92 5.80 13.83
N VAL A 97 -9.66 5.86 12.72
CA VAL A 97 -9.68 4.80 11.71
C VAL A 97 -9.60 5.40 10.32
N GLU A 98 -8.78 4.78 9.49
CA GLU A 98 -8.76 4.97 8.04
C GLU A 98 -9.50 3.80 7.41
N LEU A 99 -10.42 4.09 6.50
CA LEU A 99 -11.13 3.13 5.67
C LEU A 99 -10.82 3.42 4.21
N ASP A 100 -10.26 2.44 3.53
CA ASP A 100 -9.90 2.53 2.13
C ASP A 100 -10.84 1.67 1.32
N PHE A 101 -11.39 2.25 0.24
CA PHE A 101 -12.21 1.54 -0.72
C PHE A 101 -11.58 1.66 -2.10
N TYR A 102 -11.37 0.53 -2.76
CA TYR A 102 -10.72 0.51 -4.06
C TYR A 102 -11.35 -0.47 -5.01
N GLY A 103 -11.15 -0.21 -6.29
CA GLY A 103 -11.49 -1.12 -7.36
C GLY A 103 -10.74 -0.75 -8.62
N GLY A 104 -10.60 -1.72 -9.51
CA GLY A 104 -9.82 -1.53 -10.70
C GLY A 104 -9.83 -2.76 -11.59
N TYR A 105 -8.88 -2.76 -12.52
CA TYR A 105 -8.69 -3.83 -13.47
C TYR A 105 -7.21 -4.13 -13.63
N LYS A 106 -6.86 -5.41 -13.45
CA LYS A 106 -5.53 -5.96 -13.70
C LYS A 106 -5.54 -6.79 -14.97
N GLY A 107 -4.48 -6.66 -15.76
CA GLY A 107 -4.30 -7.42 -16.98
C GLY A 107 -2.83 -7.50 -17.39
N SER A 108 -2.59 -8.00 -18.59
CA SER A 108 -1.24 -8.04 -19.17
C SER A 108 -1.31 -7.81 -20.68
N ALA A 109 -0.32 -7.09 -21.20
CA ALA A 109 -0.12 -6.82 -22.61
C ALA A 109 1.34 -7.14 -22.97
N GLY A 110 1.56 -8.31 -23.57
CA GLY A 110 2.91 -8.83 -23.79
C GLY A 110 3.64 -9.04 -22.46
N ALA A 111 4.84 -8.46 -22.33
CA ALA A 111 5.66 -8.56 -21.13
C ALA A 111 5.27 -7.58 -20.00
N VAL A 112 4.31 -6.69 -20.24
CA VAL A 112 3.88 -5.68 -19.28
C VAL A 112 2.59 -6.13 -18.61
N SER A 113 2.61 -6.29 -17.28
CA SER A 113 1.37 -6.36 -16.49
C SER A 113 0.94 -4.96 -16.09
N TYR A 114 -0.37 -4.69 -16.08
CA TYR A 114 -0.90 -3.38 -15.74
C TYR A 114 -1.99 -3.46 -14.67
N ASP A 115 -2.13 -2.38 -13.90
CA ASP A 115 -3.19 -2.17 -12.92
C ASP A 115 -3.69 -0.73 -13.04
N VAL A 116 -4.98 -0.57 -13.31
CA VAL A 116 -5.63 0.74 -13.36
C VAL A 116 -6.82 0.74 -12.42
N GLY A 117 -6.96 1.79 -11.63
CA GLY A 117 -7.98 1.78 -10.58
C GLY A 117 -8.27 3.12 -9.95
N VAL A 118 -9.20 3.06 -9.02
CA VAL A 118 -9.60 4.15 -8.12
C VAL A 118 -9.42 3.67 -6.68
N LEU A 119 -9.01 4.59 -5.82
CA LEU A 119 -8.86 4.37 -4.39
C LEU A 119 -9.39 5.59 -3.66
N THR A 120 -10.28 5.38 -2.68
CA THR A 120 -10.80 6.42 -1.82
C THR A 120 -10.43 6.12 -0.38
N TYR A 121 -9.66 7.02 0.22
CA TYR A 121 -9.33 7.05 1.63
C TYR A 121 -10.42 7.82 2.37
N VAL A 122 -11.03 7.19 3.36
CA VAL A 122 -12.13 7.73 4.16
C VAL A 122 -11.72 7.73 5.62
N TYR A 123 -11.88 8.88 6.26
CA TYR A 123 -11.63 9.10 7.66
C TYR A 123 -12.96 9.47 8.31
N PRO A 124 -13.69 8.49 8.89
CA PRO A 124 -14.99 8.72 9.47
C PRO A 124 -14.92 9.82 10.52
N SER A 125 -15.88 10.76 10.46
CA SER A 125 -16.00 11.89 11.39
C SER A 125 -14.79 12.83 11.44
N ASN A 126 -13.86 12.81 10.47
CA ASN A 126 -12.57 13.51 10.57
C ASN A 126 -12.59 14.97 11.01
N ALA A 127 -13.68 15.72 10.79
CA ALA A 127 -13.91 17.06 11.35
C ALA A 127 -12.80 18.10 11.10
N LEU A 128 -11.94 17.88 10.10
CA LEU A 128 -10.96 18.88 9.67
C LEU A 128 -11.63 19.97 8.84
N SER A 129 -11.08 21.19 8.88
CA SER A 129 -11.57 22.32 8.08
C SER A 129 -11.53 22.03 6.58
N THR A 130 -10.47 21.36 6.12
CA THR A 130 -10.42 20.71 4.81
C THR A 130 -10.49 19.21 5.04
N SER A 131 -11.44 18.53 4.39
CA SER A 131 -11.63 17.09 4.57
C SER A 131 -10.34 16.29 4.33
N ALA A 132 -10.06 15.34 5.22
CA ALA A 132 -9.01 14.34 5.06
C ALA A 132 -9.32 13.34 3.93
N ASN A 133 -10.59 13.15 3.60
CA ASN A 133 -11.01 12.15 2.62
C ASN A 133 -10.42 12.47 1.25
N THR A 134 -9.76 11.49 0.66
CA THR A 134 -9.02 11.65 -0.59
C THR A 134 -9.44 10.59 -1.58
N THR A 135 -9.77 10.98 -2.81
CA THR A 135 -9.95 10.02 -3.91
C THR A 135 -8.80 10.18 -4.89
N GLU A 136 -8.12 9.07 -5.19
CA GLU A 136 -7.08 8.99 -6.20
C GLU A 136 -7.52 8.03 -7.32
N ILE A 137 -7.17 8.37 -8.57
CA ILE A 137 -7.07 7.39 -9.65
C ILE A 137 -5.60 7.01 -9.82
N TYR A 138 -5.32 5.82 -10.31
CA TYR A 138 -3.95 5.40 -10.56
C TYR A 138 -3.82 4.48 -11.76
N ALA A 139 -2.60 4.43 -12.26
CA ALA A 139 -2.13 3.46 -13.24
C ALA A 139 -0.76 2.94 -12.82
N ALA A 140 -0.54 1.64 -12.97
CA ALA A 140 0.72 0.99 -12.74
C ALA A 140 1.08 0.07 -13.91
N GLY A 141 2.37 -0.01 -14.20
CA GLY A 141 2.95 -0.95 -15.15
C GLY A 141 4.09 -1.74 -14.48
N THR A 142 4.11 -3.05 -14.71
CA THR A 142 5.11 -3.96 -14.15
C THR A 142 5.83 -4.71 -15.26
N VAL A 143 7.17 -4.73 -15.20
CA VAL A 143 8.03 -5.49 -16.11
C VAL A 143 9.09 -6.22 -15.28
N GLY A 144 9.06 -7.55 -15.32
CA GLY A 144 9.93 -8.37 -14.48
C GLY A 144 9.71 -8.03 -12.99
N PRO A 145 10.76 -7.74 -12.21
CA PRO A 145 10.61 -7.41 -10.80
C PRO A 145 10.11 -5.98 -10.56
N ALA A 146 10.17 -5.09 -11.56
CA ALA A 146 9.99 -3.66 -11.36
C ALA A 146 8.58 -3.18 -11.68
N THR A 147 8.04 -2.31 -10.83
CA THR A 147 6.73 -1.67 -10.99
C THR A 147 6.90 -0.16 -10.93
N LEU A 148 6.33 0.55 -11.91
CA LEU A 148 6.14 2.00 -11.87
C LEU A 148 4.65 2.28 -11.70
N LYS A 149 4.28 3.11 -10.72
CA LYS A 149 2.90 3.51 -10.46
C LYS A 149 2.78 5.02 -10.31
N TYR A 150 1.73 5.59 -10.89
CA TYR A 150 1.34 6.97 -10.66
C TYR A 150 -0.07 7.03 -10.08
N SER A 151 -0.22 7.72 -8.95
CA SER A 151 -1.51 8.08 -8.35
C SER A 151 -1.77 9.57 -8.54
N HIS A 152 -3.01 9.94 -8.85
CA HIS A 152 -3.46 11.31 -9.07
C HIS A 152 -4.71 11.62 -8.24
N SER A 153 -4.64 12.62 -7.38
CA SER A 153 -5.73 12.98 -6.48
C SER A 153 -6.80 13.81 -7.19
N LEU A 154 -8.04 13.32 -7.17
CA LEU A 154 -9.24 13.97 -7.72
C LEU A 154 -9.89 14.97 -6.76
N THR A 155 -9.52 14.90 -5.48
CA THR A 155 -9.98 15.76 -4.38
C THR A 155 -8.78 16.42 -3.69
N ASN A 156 -9.04 17.28 -2.69
CA ASN A 156 -7.99 17.67 -1.76
C ASN A 156 -7.37 16.42 -1.13
N THR A 157 -6.06 16.50 -0.91
CA THR A 157 -5.20 15.40 -0.47
C THR A 157 -4.97 15.53 1.03
N PHE A 158 -5.49 14.59 1.80
CA PHE A 158 -5.25 14.39 3.24
C PHE A 158 -5.36 15.66 4.09
N GLY A 159 -6.37 16.49 3.83
CA GLY A 159 -6.62 17.72 4.60
C GLY A 159 -5.81 18.93 4.16
N PHE A 160 -4.93 18.82 3.16
CA PHE A 160 -4.27 19.98 2.57
C PHE A 160 -5.25 20.79 1.72
N ALA A 161 -5.48 22.05 2.07
CA ALA A 161 -6.36 22.94 1.32
C ALA A 161 -5.85 23.18 -0.11
N ASN A 162 -6.77 23.31 -1.07
CA ASN A 162 -6.47 23.61 -2.48
C ASN A 162 -5.45 22.67 -3.14
N SER A 163 -5.49 21.39 -2.78
CA SER A 163 -4.50 20.38 -3.18
C SER A 163 -5.02 19.31 -4.13
N LYS A 164 -6.20 19.53 -4.73
CA LYS A 164 -6.64 18.73 -5.87
C LYS A 164 -5.57 18.71 -6.96
N ASN A 165 -5.44 17.58 -7.65
CA ASN A 165 -4.38 17.30 -8.61
C ASN A 165 -2.99 17.14 -7.98
N SER A 166 -2.91 16.79 -6.70
CA SER A 166 -1.68 16.20 -6.14
C SER A 166 -1.36 14.88 -6.85
N GLY A 167 -0.10 14.48 -6.80
CA GLY A 167 0.36 13.29 -7.50
C GLY A 167 1.43 12.55 -6.73
N TYR A 168 1.50 11.24 -6.91
CA TYR A 168 2.53 10.41 -6.33
C TYR A 168 3.08 9.44 -7.37
N LEU A 169 4.39 9.51 -7.60
CA LEU A 169 5.10 8.60 -8.50
C LEU A 169 5.89 7.61 -7.65
N ASP A 170 5.68 6.33 -7.90
CA ASP A 170 6.27 5.20 -7.17
C ASP A 170 7.09 4.34 -8.10
N LEU A 171 8.32 4.02 -7.71
CA LEU A 171 9.13 2.98 -8.33
C LEU A 171 9.54 1.97 -7.26
N SER A 172 9.18 0.71 -7.49
CA SER A 172 9.52 -0.40 -6.61
C SER A 172 10.00 -1.59 -7.43
N ALA A 173 10.75 -2.48 -6.79
CA ALA A 173 11.10 -3.77 -7.38
C ALA A 173 10.97 -4.88 -6.34
N THR A 174 10.48 -6.06 -6.72
CA THR A 174 10.39 -7.23 -5.83
C THR A 174 11.33 -8.33 -6.32
N PHE A 175 12.28 -8.69 -5.47
CA PHE A 175 13.22 -9.78 -5.73
C PHE A 175 12.89 -10.96 -4.84
N ASP A 176 12.59 -12.11 -5.45
CA ASP A 176 12.51 -13.39 -4.74
C ASP A 176 13.93 -13.84 -4.37
N LEU A 177 14.18 -14.02 -3.08
CA LEU A 177 15.47 -14.49 -2.55
C LEU A 177 15.47 -16.01 -2.28
N GLY A 178 14.35 -16.68 -2.57
CA GLY A 178 14.13 -18.08 -2.31
C GLY A 178 13.68 -18.37 -0.88
N ASN A 179 13.19 -19.59 -0.66
CA ASN A 179 12.71 -20.07 0.63
C ASN A 179 11.65 -19.14 1.27
N GLY A 180 10.81 -18.47 0.48
CA GLY A 180 9.79 -17.54 0.98
C GLY A 180 10.34 -16.19 1.46
N PHE A 181 11.60 -15.87 1.22
CA PHE A 181 12.13 -14.52 1.46
C PHE A 181 11.99 -13.64 0.21
N SER A 182 11.69 -12.36 0.41
CA SER A 182 11.76 -11.36 -0.66
C SER A 182 12.41 -10.06 -0.17
N LEU A 183 13.03 -9.34 -1.11
CA LEU A 183 13.60 -8.01 -0.93
C LEU A 183 12.86 -7.01 -1.82
N VAL A 184 12.43 -5.90 -1.23
CA VAL A 184 11.65 -4.87 -1.92
C VAL A 184 12.26 -3.49 -1.67
N PRO A 185 13.20 -3.02 -2.52
CA PRO A 185 13.56 -1.61 -2.56
C PRO A 185 12.44 -0.77 -3.18
N HIS A 186 12.33 0.45 -2.69
CA HIS A 186 11.28 1.40 -3.06
C HIS A 186 11.80 2.83 -2.99
N ILE A 187 11.36 3.66 -3.94
CA ILE A 187 11.46 5.12 -3.91
C ILE A 187 10.18 5.74 -4.47
N GLY A 188 9.68 6.77 -3.80
CA GLY A 188 8.48 7.50 -4.15
C GLY A 188 8.68 9.01 -4.12
N HIS A 189 7.86 9.74 -4.86
CA HIS A 189 7.79 11.20 -4.76
C HIS A 189 6.35 11.68 -4.70
N GLN A 190 5.99 12.31 -3.58
CA GLN A 190 4.72 12.97 -3.34
C GLN A 190 4.83 14.45 -3.72
N ARG A 191 4.03 14.87 -4.71
CA ARG A 191 3.72 16.27 -4.98
C ARG A 191 2.40 16.64 -4.34
N ILE A 192 2.37 17.69 -3.53
CA ILE A 192 1.12 18.31 -3.06
C ILE A 192 0.86 19.56 -3.91
N ALA A 193 -0.22 19.53 -4.69
CA ALA A 193 -0.59 20.64 -5.57
C ALA A 193 -1.14 21.84 -4.78
N GLY A 194 -1.20 23.01 -5.44
CA GLY A 194 -1.71 24.24 -4.85
C GLY A 194 -0.60 25.23 -4.46
N SER A 195 -0.91 26.52 -4.55
CA SER A 195 0.03 27.58 -4.17
C SER A 195 0.39 27.47 -2.68
N GLY A 196 1.68 27.51 -2.36
CA GLY A 196 2.18 27.37 -0.98
C GLY A 196 2.32 25.94 -0.46
N ASN A 197 1.75 24.94 -1.15
CA ASN A 197 1.78 23.55 -0.69
C ASN A 197 3.09 22.80 -1.03
N GLY A 198 4.03 23.45 -1.72
CA GLY A 198 5.32 22.85 -2.08
C GLY A 198 6.11 22.32 -0.87
N ILE A 199 5.95 22.93 0.31
CA ILE A 199 6.57 22.49 1.57
C ILE A 199 6.07 21.14 2.10
N TYR A 200 4.95 20.65 1.56
CA TYR A 200 4.37 19.34 1.87
C TYR A 200 4.74 18.29 0.80
N SER A 201 5.51 18.66 -0.22
CA SER A 201 6.01 17.70 -1.20
C SER A 201 7.32 17.09 -0.72
N TYR A 202 7.50 15.79 -0.93
CA TYR A 202 8.67 15.06 -0.43
C TYR A 202 8.88 13.76 -1.18
N THR A 203 10.06 13.19 -1.04
CA THR A 203 10.44 11.85 -1.47
C THR A 203 10.56 10.93 -0.27
N ASP A 204 10.01 9.72 -0.42
CA ASP A 204 10.16 8.63 0.52
C ASP A 204 10.89 7.45 -0.11
N TYR A 205 11.52 6.65 0.73
CA TYR A 205 12.29 5.49 0.31
C TYR A 205 12.25 4.41 1.39
N SER A 206 12.31 3.17 0.93
CA SER A 206 12.41 2.04 1.84
C SER A 206 13.14 0.85 1.24
N VAL A 207 13.61 -0.01 2.13
CA VAL A 207 14.05 -1.36 1.80
C VAL A 207 13.37 -2.31 2.75
N THR A 208 12.54 -3.19 2.21
CA THR A 208 11.76 -4.17 2.97
C THR A 208 12.27 -5.58 2.70
N VAL A 209 12.43 -6.35 3.77
CA VAL A 209 12.57 -7.81 3.70
C VAL A 209 11.27 -8.43 4.20
N ALA A 210 10.71 -9.35 3.43
CA ALA A 210 9.56 -10.14 3.85
C ALA A 210 9.93 -11.62 3.96
N LYS A 211 9.23 -12.31 4.85
CA LYS A 211 9.27 -13.76 5.01
C LYS A 211 7.85 -14.30 5.00
N ASP A 212 7.52 -15.06 3.97
CA ASP A 212 6.34 -15.91 3.92
C ASP A 212 6.64 -17.25 4.60
N PHE A 213 5.83 -17.60 5.60
CA PHE A 213 5.91 -18.86 6.32
C PHE A 213 4.97 -19.93 5.73
N GLY A 214 4.21 -19.58 4.69
CA GLY A 214 3.14 -20.38 4.14
C GLY A 214 1.88 -20.32 5.01
N ASN A 215 0.80 -20.93 4.51
CA ASN A 215 -0.50 -21.02 5.19
C ASN A 215 -1.04 -19.64 5.64
N GLY A 216 -0.74 -18.59 4.87
CA GLY A 216 -1.24 -17.24 5.10
C GLY A 216 -0.43 -16.37 6.07
N LEU A 217 0.59 -16.92 6.75
CA LEU A 217 1.39 -16.18 7.72
C LEU A 217 2.61 -15.53 7.06
N ALA A 218 2.78 -14.21 7.23
CA ALA A 218 3.94 -13.47 6.75
C ALA A 218 4.46 -12.46 7.78
N VAL A 219 5.78 -12.23 7.78
CA VAL A 219 6.45 -11.20 8.57
C VAL A 219 7.21 -10.26 7.65
N THR A 220 7.21 -8.97 7.96
CA THR A 220 8.01 -7.97 7.25
C THR A 220 8.89 -7.17 8.21
N ALA A 221 10.05 -6.74 7.73
CA ALA A 221 10.90 -5.75 8.36
C ALA A 221 11.38 -4.75 7.30
N ALA A 222 11.16 -3.47 7.53
CA ALA A 222 11.49 -2.41 6.59
C ALA A 222 12.31 -1.32 7.27
N VAL A 223 13.33 -0.82 6.59
CA VAL A 223 13.91 0.50 6.88
C VAL A 223 13.19 1.50 5.98
N VAL A 224 12.58 2.52 6.59
CA VAL A 224 11.76 3.53 5.90
C VAL A 224 12.27 4.91 6.26
N GLY A 225 12.33 5.83 5.28
CA GLY A 225 12.71 7.23 5.50
C GLY A 225 12.09 8.17 4.47
N THR A 226 12.18 9.47 4.75
CA THR A 226 11.77 10.54 3.84
C THR A 226 12.75 11.71 3.88
N ASP A 227 12.68 12.58 2.88
CA ASP A 227 13.31 13.91 2.90
C ASP A 227 12.33 15.03 3.30
N ALA A 228 11.16 14.66 3.83
CA ALA A 228 10.08 15.59 4.11
C ALA A 228 10.50 16.70 5.08
N ASP A 229 9.96 17.90 4.88
CA ASP A 229 10.26 19.04 5.74
C ASP A 229 9.83 18.75 7.19
N LYS A 230 10.78 18.91 8.12
CA LYS A 230 10.57 18.61 9.54
C LYS A 230 9.57 19.54 10.21
N GLY A 231 9.33 20.72 9.65
CA GLY A 231 8.31 21.68 10.05
C GLY A 231 6.93 21.39 9.48
N SER A 232 6.77 20.41 8.59
CA SER A 232 5.49 20.09 7.93
C SER A 232 4.81 18.84 8.48
N TYR A 233 5.59 17.87 8.99
CA TYR A 233 5.09 16.54 9.38
C TYR A 233 5.45 16.20 10.83
N TYR A 234 4.70 16.76 11.78
CA TYR A 234 4.97 16.56 13.21
C TYR A 234 3.69 16.29 14.00
N THR A 235 3.84 15.52 15.07
CA THR A 235 2.79 15.28 16.05
C THR A 235 2.60 16.52 16.94
N PRO A 236 1.48 16.70 17.67
CA PRO A 236 1.31 17.74 18.68
C PRO A 236 2.43 17.78 19.75
N ALA A 237 3.08 16.65 20.01
CA ALA A 237 4.22 16.53 20.91
C ALA A 237 5.59 16.84 20.24
N GLY A 238 5.60 17.45 19.04
CA GLY A 238 6.81 17.88 18.32
C GLY A 238 7.64 16.75 17.69
N LYS A 239 7.13 15.53 17.59
CA LYS A 239 7.85 14.42 16.95
C LYS A 239 7.67 14.45 15.43
N PHE A 240 8.77 14.45 14.67
CA PHE A 240 8.74 14.32 13.22
C PHE A 240 8.25 12.92 12.80
N THR A 241 7.17 12.86 12.02
CA THR A 241 6.51 11.60 11.60
C THR A 241 7.11 11.00 10.33
N GLY A 242 7.92 11.75 9.57
CA GLY A 242 8.73 11.27 8.45
C GLY A 242 10.12 10.76 8.83
N LYS A 243 10.44 10.69 10.13
CA LYS A 243 11.77 10.29 10.58
C LYS A 243 12.09 8.87 10.11
N ALA A 244 13.34 8.64 9.74
CA ALA A 244 13.83 7.31 9.40
C ALA A 244 13.61 6.34 10.57
N GLY A 245 13.23 5.11 10.26
CA GLY A 245 12.95 4.10 11.28
C GLY A 245 12.78 2.70 10.72
N VAL A 246 12.79 1.74 11.64
CA VAL A 246 12.48 0.34 11.33
C VAL A 246 11.01 0.09 11.62
N VAL A 247 10.31 -0.50 10.65
CA VAL A 247 8.93 -0.96 10.79
C VAL A 247 8.94 -2.48 10.69
N VAL A 248 8.35 -3.14 11.67
CA VAL A 248 8.11 -4.59 11.65
C VAL A 248 6.62 -4.81 11.58
N GLY A 249 6.19 -5.87 10.91
CA GLY A 249 4.85 -6.34 11.14
C GLY A 249 4.59 -7.78 10.76
N LEU A 250 3.39 -8.20 11.11
CA LEU A 250 2.89 -9.56 11.04
C LEU A 250 1.54 -9.54 10.34
N LYS A 251 1.34 -10.49 9.42
CA LYS A 251 0.10 -10.63 8.67
C LYS A 251 -0.37 -12.06 8.65
N TYR A 252 -1.68 -12.24 8.73
CA TYR A 252 -2.36 -13.48 8.43
C TYR A 252 -3.43 -13.24 7.35
N SER A 253 -3.46 -14.09 6.32
CA SER A 253 -4.44 -14.04 5.23
C SER A 253 -5.16 -15.37 5.09
N PHE A 254 -6.46 -15.35 4.78
CA PHE A 254 -7.34 -16.52 4.72
C PHE A 254 -8.51 -16.33 3.74
#